data_AF-A0A170Y174-F1
#
_entry.id   AF-A0A170Y174-F1
#
_cell.length_a   1.000
_cell.length_b   1.000
_cell.length_c   1.000
_cell.angle_alpha   90.00
_cell.angle_beta   90.00
_cell.angle_gamma   90.00
#
_symmetry.space_group_name_H-M   'P 1'
#
loop_
_entity.id
_entity.type
_entity.pdbx_description
1 polymer ?
#
loop_
_entity_poly.entity_id
_entity_poly.type
_entity_poly.pdbx_seq_one_letter_code
_entity_poly.pdbx_strand_id
1 'polypeptide(L)'
;MRKNPDIWLKWNAANGSNLHGVQFRIIKRGVELLKIGGRIVYSTCSLNPVENEAVIHRILKEADGSLELVDVSESIKGLIYDKGVSEWYPASKDLTLYKKFDEVDEKWHTQLRPQMFPPEKENAEKFHLDRCLRILPHHQNTGGFFVAVLTKTAALPWESDKVTIEELENNSKPPPHKRRRIHGYREDPYVFFNSDEEIWKSIKA
;
A
#
# COMPACT_ATOMS: atom_id res chain seq x y z
N MET A 1 16.92 -6.65 6.19
CA MET A 1 18.33 -6.74 6.59
C MET A 1 18.75 -8.18 6.86
N ARG A 2 18.36 -8.83 7.98
CA ARG A 2 18.73 -10.25 8.24
C ARG A 2 18.28 -11.25 7.16
N LYS A 3 17.07 -11.08 6.62
CA LYS A 3 16.47 -11.98 5.60
C LYS A 3 17.04 -11.80 4.19
N ASN A 4 17.63 -10.64 3.90
CA ASN A 4 18.18 -10.33 2.58
C ASN A 4 19.42 -9.44 2.80
N PRO A 5 20.63 -10.03 2.81
CA PRO A 5 21.86 -9.32 3.13
C PRO A 5 22.23 -8.27 2.07
N ASP A 6 21.82 -8.45 0.81
CA ASP A 6 22.11 -7.49 -0.28
C ASP A 6 21.51 -6.11 -0.04
N ILE A 7 20.45 -6.04 0.78
CA ILE A 7 19.84 -4.76 1.16
C ILE A 7 20.87 -3.88 1.84
N TRP A 8 21.79 -4.41 2.65
CA TRP A 8 22.81 -3.60 3.35
C TRP A 8 23.67 -2.77 2.40
N LEU A 9 24.00 -3.32 1.22
CA LEU A 9 24.88 -2.67 0.26
C LEU A 9 24.14 -1.67 -0.63
N LYS A 10 22.82 -1.83 -0.80
CA LYS A 10 21.99 -1.05 -1.75
C LYS A 10 21.03 -0.09 -1.04
N TRP A 11 20.94 -0.17 0.28
CA TRP A 11 20.00 0.62 1.05
C TRP A 11 20.36 2.11 1.00
N ASN A 12 19.35 2.92 0.69
CA ASN A 12 19.38 4.37 0.81
C ASN A 12 17.96 4.86 1.13
N ALA A 13 17.84 6.04 1.73
CA ALA A 13 16.55 6.60 2.13
C ALA A 13 15.60 6.83 0.94
N ALA A 14 16.13 7.17 -0.24
CA ALA A 14 15.33 7.44 -1.43
C ALA A 14 14.60 6.20 -1.97
N ASN A 15 15.09 4.99 -1.70
CA ASN A 15 14.43 3.75 -2.14
C ASN A 15 13.01 3.63 -1.58
N GLY A 16 12.81 3.98 -0.29
CA GLY A 16 11.48 3.94 0.33
C GLY A 16 10.53 4.97 -0.28
N SER A 17 11.02 6.17 -0.55
CA SER A 17 10.24 7.25 -1.19
C SER A 17 9.79 6.87 -2.60
N ASN A 18 10.62 6.16 -3.36
CA ASN A 18 10.27 5.70 -4.71
C ASN A 18 9.13 4.66 -4.72
N LEU A 19 8.95 3.89 -3.64
CA LEU A 19 7.91 2.86 -3.54
C LEU A 19 6.56 3.42 -3.13
N HIS A 20 6.51 4.54 -2.40
CA HIS A 20 5.27 5.17 -1.92
C HIS A 20 4.23 5.32 -3.04
N GLY A 21 4.63 5.84 -4.21
CA GLY A 21 3.71 6.04 -5.32
C GLY A 21 3.16 4.73 -5.90
N VAL A 22 3.97 3.66 -5.92
CA VAL A 22 3.55 2.32 -6.36
C VAL A 22 2.58 1.72 -5.34
N GLN A 23 2.96 1.71 -4.07
CA GLN A 23 2.15 1.20 -2.95
C GLN A 23 0.79 1.90 -2.90
N PHE A 24 0.78 3.23 -3.07
CA PHE A 24 -0.45 4.00 -3.14
C PHE A 24 -1.36 3.59 -4.30
N ARG A 25 -0.82 3.42 -5.51
CA ARG A 25 -1.64 2.98 -6.66
C ARG A 25 -2.22 1.59 -6.45
N ILE A 26 -1.48 0.69 -5.81
CA ILE A 26 -1.95 -0.67 -5.49
C ILE A 26 -3.12 -0.61 -4.52
N ILE A 27 -2.99 0.10 -3.39
CA ILE A 27 -4.08 0.19 -2.42
C ILE A 27 -5.28 0.94 -2.98
N LYS A 28 -5.06 2.01 -3.76
CA LYS A 28 -6.12 2.76 -4.45
C LYS A 28 -6.94 1.84 -5.36
N ARG A 29 -6.25 1.01 -6.17
CA ARG A 29 -6.95 0.04 -7.00
C ARG A 29 -7.66 -1.05 -6.17
N GLY A 30 -7.07 -1.46 -5.06
CA GLY A 30 -7.66 -2.43 -4.13
C GLY A 30 -8.99 -1.95 -3.55
N VAL A 31 -9.09 -0.67 -3.15
CA VAL A 31 -10.32 -0.10 -2.58
C VAL A 31 -11.41 0.15 -3.63
N GLU A 32 -11.04 0.42 -4.88
CA GLU A 32 -11.99 0.51 -6.01
C GLU A 32 -12.66 -0.84 -6.30
N LEU A 33 -11.92 -1.93 -6.16
CA LEU A 33 -12.42 -3.29 -6.35
C LEU A 33 -13.20 -3.80 -5.12
N LEU A 34 -13.13 -3.09 -4.00
CA LEU A 34 -13.77 -3.48 -2.77
C LEU A 34 -15.24 -3.05 -2.79
N LYS A 35 -16.14 -3.96 -2.43
CA LYS A 35 -17.55 -3.62 -2.20
C LYS A 35 -17.70 -2.71 -0.97
N ILE A 36 -18.75 -1.91 -0.94
CA ILE A 36 -19.15 -1.16 0.25
C ILE A 36 -19.45 -2.17 1.39
N GLY A 37 -18.99 -1.85 2.60
CA GLY A 37 -18.94 -2.74 3.77
C GLY A 37 -17.79 -3.77 3.74
N GLY A 38 -17.04 -3.85 2.66
CA GLY A 38 -15.87 -4.73 2.54
C GLY A 38 -14.68 -4.21 3.34
N ARG A 39 -13.75 -5.13 3.66
CA ARG A 39 -12.48 -4.84 4.35
C ARG A 39 -11.29 -5.14 3.46
N ILE A 40 -10.27 -4.30 3.53
CA ILE A 40 -8.96 -4.52 2.91
C ILE A 40 -7.86 -4.43 3.98
N VAL A 41 -6.89 -5.32 3.87
CA VAL A 41 -5.70 -5.31 4.74
C VAL A 41 -4.52 -4.82 3.92
N TYR A 42 -3.96 -3.70 4.34
CA TYR A 42 -2.68 -3.21 3.83
C TYR A 42 -1.56 -3.69 4.76
N SER A 43 -0.50 -4.25 4.20
CA SER A 43 0.65 -4.67 5.01
C SER A 43 1.96 -4.51 4.26
N THR A 44 3.03 -4.21 4.99
CA THR A 44 4.38 -4.11 4.46
C THR A 44 5.36 -4.77 5.43
N CYS A 45 6.52 -5.18 4.92
CA CYS A 45 7.65 -5.64 5.72
C CYS A 45 8.70 -4.52 5.96
N SER A 46 8.24 -3.26 5.92
CA SER A 46 9.03 -2.06 6.20
C SER A 46 8.51 -1.38 7.46
N LEU A 47 9.39 -0.69 8.18
CA LEU A 47 9.04 0.15 9.33
C LEU A 47 9.10 1.65 8.98
N ASN A 48 9.35 2.00 7.72
CA ASN A 48 9.43 3.38 7.27
C ASN A 48 8.02 4.02 7.20
N PRO A 49 7.74 5.12 7.93
CA PRO A 49 6.44 5.78 7.87
C PRO A 49 6.02 6.25 6.47
N VAL A 50 6.98 6.55 5.58
CA VAL A 50 6.70 6.95 4.19
C VAL A 50 6.05 5.82 3.38
N GLU A 51 6.40 4.57 3.68
CA GLU A 51 5.81 3.39 3.05
C GLU A 51 4.53 2.93 3.77
N ASN A 52 4.25 3.48 4.95
CA ASN A 52 3.25 2.95 5.86
C ASN A 52 2.18 4.01 6.12
N GLU A 53 2.29 4.75 7.23
CA GLU A 53 1.32 5.76 7.66
C GLU A 53 1.08 6.85 6.61
N ALA A 54 2.08 7.23 5.81
CA ALA A 54 1.90 8.19 4.73
C ALA A 54 1.01 7.64 3.60
N VAL A 55 1.13 6.35 3.24
CA VAL A 55 0.27 5.71 2.22
C VAL A 55 -1.17 5.63 2.74
N ILE A 56 -1.34 5.26 4.00
CA ILE A 56 -2.65 5.18 4.67
C ILE A 56 -3.31 6.56 4.80
N HIS A 57 -2.57 7.55 5.30
CA HIS A 57 -3.04 8.92 5.39
C HIS A 57 -3.48 9.45 4.02
N ARG A 58 -2.68 9.22 2.98
CA ARG A 58 -3.02 9.68 1.62
C ARG A 58 -4.33 9.06 1.13
N ILE A 59 -4.53 7.75 1.27
CA ILE A 59 -5.75 7.11 0.77
C ILE A 59 -6.98 7.52 1.58
N LEU A 60 -6.85 7.70 2.90
CA LEU A 60 -7.93 8.20 3.75
C LEU A 60 -8.31 9.65 3.39
N LYS A 61 -7.30 10.50 3.13
CA LYS A 61 -7.51 11.88 2.71
C LYS A 61 -8.20 11.96 1.34
N GLU A 62 -7.80 11.15 0.37
CA GLU A 62 -8.46 11.13 -0.93
C GLU A 62 -9.90 10.59 -0.80
N ALA A 63 -10.14 9.60 0.07
CA ALA A 63 -11.45 8.92 0.19
C ALA A 63 -12.53 9.73 0.90
N ASP A 64 -12.15 10.84 1.55
CA ASP A 64 -13.04 11.80 2.18
C ASP A 64 -14.19 11.17 2.98
N GLY A 65 -13.84 10.26 3.90
CA GLY A 65 -14.80 9.56 4.76
C GLY A 65 -15.41 8.28 4.19
N SER A 66 -15.12 7.94 2.93
CA SER A 66 -15.56 6.69 2.30
C SER A 66 -14.71 5.48 2.70
N LEU A 67 -13.60 5.71 3.40
CA LEU A 67 -12.72 4.70 3.99
C LEU A 67 -12.42 5.06 5.44
N GLU A 68 -12.42 4.06 6.30
CA GLU A 68 -12.11 4.21 7.72
C GLU A 68 -11.13 3.14 8.21
N LEU A 69 -10.20 3.53 9.08
CA LEU A 69 -9.33 2.58 9.78
C LEU A 69 -10.11 1.84 10.85
N VAL A 70 -10.00 0.52 10.84
CA VAL A 70 -10.67 -0.37 11.80
C VAL A 70 -9.72 -0.67 12.95
N ASP A 71 -10.20 -0.49 14.19
CA ASP A 71 -9.51 -1.03 15.34
C ASP A 71 -9.71 -2.55 15.38
N VAL A 72 -8.60 -3.29 15.32
CA VAL A 72 -8.60 -4.76 15.33
C VAL A 72 -8.01 -5.33 16.61
N SER A 73 -7.73 -4.50 17.63
CA SER A 73 -7.14 -4.91 18.91
C SER A 73 -7.84 -6.12 19.55
N GLU A 74 -9.18 -6.17 19.50
CA GLU A 74 -9.96 -7.30 20.02
C GLU A 74 -9.79 -8.60 19.22
N SER A 75 -9.44 -8.51 17.94
CA SER A 75 -9.28 -9.66 17.05
C SER A 75 -7.91 -10.33 17.18
N ILE A 76 -6.90 -9.61 17.67
CA ILE A 76 -5.50 -10.06 17.72
C ILE A 76 -4.96 -10.20 19.15
N LYS A 77 -5.79 -10.73 20.05
CA LYS A 77 -5.43 -10.95 21.46
C LYS A 77 -4.15 -11.80 21.54
N GLY A 78 -3.08 -11.22 22.07
CA GLY A 78 -1.78 -11.88 22.27
C GLY A 78 -0.65 -11.43 21.32
N LEU A 79 -0.95 -10.68 20.26
CA LEU A 79 0.09 -10.05 19.44
C LEU A 79 0.62 -8.80 20.16
N ILE A 80 1.94 -8.69 20.32
CA ILE A 80 2.57 -7.48 20.85
C ILE A 80 2.90 -6.56 19.67
N TYR A 81 2.30 -5.38 19.67
CA TYR A 81 2.51 -4.36 18.64
C TYR A 81 2.46 -2.97 19.25
N ASP A 82 3.12 -2.03 18.58
CA ASP A 82 2.99 -0.60 18.85
C ASP A 82 1.94 0.02 17.95
N LYS A 83 1.34 1.11 18.42
CA LYS A 83 0.40 1.91 17.64
C LYS A 83 1.11 2.61 16.47
N GLY A 84 0.34 2.94 15.43
CA GLY A 84 0.83 3.76 14.33
C GLY A 84 1.28 5.15 14.78
N VAL A 85 2.15 5.77 13.98
CA VAL A 85 2.70 7.10 14.27
C VAL A 85 1.97 8.18 13.49
N SER A 86 1.77 9.35 14.11
CA SER A 86 1.18 10.53 13.48
C SER A 86 2.21 11.61 13.09
N GLU A 87 3.45 11.46 13.54
CA GLU A 87 4.54 12.40 13.28
C GLU A 87 5.76 11.64 12.74
N TRP A 88 6.30 12.09 11.61
CA TRP A 88 7.52 11.57 11.00
C TRP A 88 8.16 12.61 10.08
N TYR A 89 9.42 12.39 9.74
CA TYR A 89 10.21 13.29 8.90
C TYR A 89 10.81 12.52 7.72
N PRO A 90 10.32 12.73 6.49
CA PRO A 90 10.91 12.13 5.32
C PRO A 90 12.38 12.56 5.15
N ALA A 91 13.24 11.60 4.80
CA ALA A 91 14.65 11.82 4.56
C ALA A 91 14.96 11.86 3.06
N SER A 92 15.79 12.81 2.62
CA SER A 92 16.41 12.79 1.28
C SER A 92 17.52 11.73 1.19
N LYS A 93 18.07 11.54 -0.01
CA LYS A 93 19.18 10.61 -0.24
C LYS A 93 20.45 10.96 0.54
N ASP A 94 20.67 12.23 0.85
CA ASP A 94 21.79 12.71 1.68
C ASP A 94 21.50 12.64 3.19
N LEU A 95 20.39 11.99 3.59
CA LEU A 95 19.94 11.80 4.97
C LEU A 95 19.52 13.09 5.69
N THR A 96 19.24 14.16 4.94
CA THR A 96 18.61 15.36 5.49
C THR A 96 17.14 15.10 5.77
N LEU A 97 16.70 15.39 6.99
CA LEU A 97 15.30 15.25 7.41
C LEU A 97 14.56 16.56 7.17
N TYR A 98 13.37 16.46 6.59
CA TYR A 98 12.52 17.63 6.33
C TYR A 98 11.23 17.56 7.15
N LYS A 99 10.82 18.70 7.73
CA LYS A 99 9.56 18.80 8.48
C LYS A 99 8.40 19.12 7.57
N LYS A 100 8.63 19.97 6.58
CA LYS A 100 7.65 20.39 5.59
C LYS A 100 8.18 20.19 4.19
N PHE A 101 7.26 20.04 3.23
CA PHE A 101 7.63 19.93 1.83
C PHE A 101 8.27 21.22 1.30
N ASP A 102 7.85 22.39 1.80
CA ASP A 102 8.38 23.69 1.37
C ASP A 102 9.86 23.90 1.71
N GLU A 103 10.37 23.15 2.68
CA GLU A 103 11.78 23.18 3.09
C GLU A 103 12.66 22.26 2.21
N VAL A 104 12.05 21.43 1.37
CA VAL A 104 12.77 20.45 0.56
C VAL A 104 13.48 21.15 -0.59
N ASP A 105 14.79 20.93 -0.71
CA ASP A 105 15.58 21.41 -1.85
C ASP A 105 14.96 20.95 -3.18
N GLU A 106 14.91 21.84 -4.18
CA GLU A 106 14.32 21.55 -5.49
C GLU A 106 14.87 20.27 -6.15
N LYS A 107 16.16 19.98 -5.93
CA LYS A 107 16.83 18.75 -6.42
C LYS A 107 16.15 17.46 -5.94
N TRP A 108 15.49 17.50 -4.77
CA TRP A 108 14.82 16.34 -4.15
C TRP A 108 13.31 16.29 -4.42
N HIS A 109 12.71 17.29 -5.08
CA HIS A 109 11.26 17.32 -5.35
C HIS A 109 10.77 16.14 -6.18
N THR A 110 11.65 15.46 -6.92
CA THR A 110 11.31 14.24 -7.67
C THR A 110 11.19 13.01 -6.77
N GLN A 111 11.92 12.98 -5.65
CA GLN A 111 11.99 11.86 -4.71
C GLN A 111 11.02 12.05 -3.56
N LEU A 112 11.00 13.24 -2.96
CA LEU A 112 10.08 13.59 -1.89
C LEU A 112 8.86 14.29 -2.49
N ARG A 113 7.67 13.85 -2.09
CA ARG A 113 6.39 14.40 -2.57
C ARG A 113 5.58 14.92 -1.39
N PRO A 114 4.69 15.90 -1.58
CA PRO A 114 3.85 16.44 -0.50
C PRO A 114 3.06 15.38 0.26
N GLN A 115 2.60 14.32 -0.44
CA GLN A 115 1.80 13.26 0.17
C GLN A 115 2.61 12.30 1.08
N MET A 116 3.94 12.43 1.13
CA MET A 116 4.80 11.65 2.01
C MET A 116 4.92 12.26 3.42
N PHE A 117 4.47 13.50 3.60
CA PHE A 117 4.55 14.21 4.87
C PHE A 117 3.36 13.87 5.77
N PRO A 118 3.52 13.98 7.10
CA PRO A 118 2.46 13.72 8.05
C PRO A 118 1.27 14.68 7.87
N PRO A 119 0.07 14.29 8.36
CA PRO A 119 -1.05 15.20 8.48
C PRO A 119 -0.69 16.41 9.36
N GLU A 120 -1.34 17.54 9.11
CA GLU A 120 -1.30 18.67 10.02
C GLU A 120 -1.89 18.27 11.39
N LYS A 121 -1.39 18.88 12.47
CA LYS A 121 -1.72 18.45 13.85
C LYS A 121 -3.22 18.56 14.13
N GLU A 122 -3.87 19.55 13.56
CA GLU A 122 -5.30 19.81 13.66
C GLU A 122 -6.15 18.71 13.02
N ASN A 123 -5.61 18.06 11.98
CA ASN A 123 -6.29 17.02 11.21
C ASN A 123 -5.81 15.61 11.55
N ALA A 124 -4.75 15.46 12.34
CA ALA A 124 -4.13 14.17 12.64
C ALA A 124 -5.10 13.20 13.33
N GLU A 125 -5.90 13.69 14.28
CA GLU A 125 -6.86 12.88 15.03
C GLU A 125 -7.98 12.32 14.15
N LYS A 126 -8.39 13.05 13.09
CA LYS A 126 -9.42 12.62 12.13
C LYS A 126 -9.08 11.29 11.46
N PHE A 127 -7.80 11.02 11.24
CA PHE A 127 -7.37 9.85 10.48
C PHE A 127 -7.17 8.59 11.33
N HIS A 128 -7.14 8.70 12.67
CA HIS A 128 -6.95 7.57 13.59
C HIS A 128 -5.77 6.66 13.22
N LEU A 129 -4.62 7.24 12.86
CA LEU A 129 -3.42 6.48 12.47
C LEU A 129 -2.90 5.57 13.59
N ASP A 130 -3.28 5.85 14.84
CA ASP A 130 -2.97 5.03 16.01
C ASP A 130 -3.59 3.61 15.94
N ARG A 131 -4.61 3.40 15.09
CA ARG A 131 -5.19 2.08 14.80
C ARG A 131 -4.30 1.20 13.89
N CYS A 132 -3.25 1.76 13.30
CA CYS A 132 -2.27 0.96 12.57
C CYS A 132 -1.42 0.15 13.56
N LEU A 133 -0.94 -1.01 13.09
CA LEU A 133 -0.18 -1.97 13.89
C LEU A 133 1.27 -1.96 13.44
N ARG A 134 2.20 -1.64 14.35
CA ARG A 134 3.64 -1.71 14.14
C ARG A 134 4.19 -2.90 14.92
N ILE A 135 4.52 -3.97 14.21
CA ILE A 135 5.09 -5.20 14.79
C ILE A 135 6.60 -5.06 14.76
N LEU A 136 7.22 -4.82 15.91
CA LEU A 136 8.64 -4.59 16.02
C LEU A 136 9.41 -5.90 16.21
N PRO A 137 10.56 -6.08 15.53
CA PRO A 137 11.33 -7.32 15.62
C PRO A 137 11.72 -7.73 17.05
N HIS A 138 12.01 -6.75 17.91
CA HIS A 138 12.54 -6.98 19.25
C HIS A 138 11.47 -7.35 20.28
N HIS A 139 10.18 -7.17 19.98
CA HIS A 139 9.11 -7.52 20.92
C HIS A 139 8.89 -9.02 21.05
N GLN A 140 9.00 -9.77 19.94
CA GLN A 140 8.68 -11.21 19.92
C GLN A 140 9.64 -12.03 19.05
N ASN A 141 10.84 -11.50 18.76
CA ASN A 141 11.83 -12.14 17.87
C ASN A 141 11.26 -12.45 16.46
N THR A 142 10.44 -11.53 15.94
CA THR A 142 9.76 -11.64 14.64
C THR A 142 10.44 -10.77 13.59
N GLY A 143 9.91 -10.77 12.35
CA GLY A 143 10.26 -9.74 11.36
C GLY A 143 9.53 -8.43 11.65
N GLY A 144 10.11 -7.31 11.22
CA GLY A 144 9.42 -6.02 11.28
C GLY A 144 8.27 -6.00 10.27
N PHE A 145 7.07 -5.64 10.74
CA PHE A 145 5.87 -5.59 9.90
C PHE A 145 5.01 -4.38 10.26
N PHE A 146 4.31 -3.88 9.25
CA PHE A 146 3.26 -2.88 9.39
C PHE A 146 1.95 -3.46 8.86
N VAL A 147 0.85 -3.24 9.56
CA VAL A 147 -0.49 -3.67 9.16
C VAL A 147 -1.50 -2.57 9.42
N ALA A 148 -2.37 -2.31 8.45
CA ALA A 148 -3.52 -1.43 8.57
C ALA A 148 -4.76 -2.09 7.96
N VAL A 149 -5.89 -2.01 8.65
CA VAL A 149 -7.15 -2.59 8.19
C VAL A 149 -8.12 -1.46 7.90
N LEU A 150 -8.62 -1.41 6.67
CA LEU A 150 -9.56 -0.38 6.21
C LEU A 150 -10.90 -1.01 5.89
N THR A 151 -12.00 -0.32 6.21
CA THR A 151 -13.36 -0.65 5.73
C THR A 151 -13.83 0.41 4.76
N LYS A 152 -14.45 -0.01 3.65
CA LYS A 152 -15.14 0.90 2.72
C LYS A 152 -16.56 1.16 3.20
N THR A 153 -16.85 2.38 3.60
CA THR A 153 -18.14 2.78 4.20
C THR A 153 -19.10 3.35 3.17
N ALA A 154 -18.59 3.97 2.11
CA ALA A 154 -19.38 4.57 1.03
C ALA A 154 -18.69 4.40 -0.34
N ALA A 155 -19.35 4.85 -1.40
CA ALA A 155 -18.74 4.95 -2.73
C ALA A 155 -17.60 5.97 -2.71
N LEU A 156 -16.49 5.66 -3.38
CA LEU A 156 -15.30 6.54 -3.34
C LEU A 156 -15.57 7.81 -4.15
N PRO A 157 -15.04 8.98 -3.76
CA PRO A 157 -15.27 10.24 -4.47
C PRO A 157 -14.81 10.25 -5.94
N TRP A 158 -13.89 9.35 -6.29
CA TRP A 158 -13.36 9.21 -7.65
C TRP A 158 -13.95 8.01 -8.42
N GLU A 159 -14.88 7.27 -7.82
CA GLU A 159 -15.68 6.31 -8.57
C GLU A 159 -16.71 7.09 -9.38
N SER A 160 -16.64 7.00 -10.71
CA SER A 160 -17.68 7.54 -11.58
C SER A 160 -19.02 6.89 -11.24
N ASP A 161 -20.09 7.67 -11.21
CA ASP A 161 -21.44 7.17 -10.98
C ASP A 161 -21.80 6.09 -12.02
N LYS A 162 -21.76 4.84 -11.52
CA LYS A 162 -22.31 3.60 -12.07
C LYS A 162 -21.60 3.00 -13.29
N VAL A 163 -20.95 1.87 -13.05
CA VAL A 163 -21.33 0.65 -13.78
C VAL A 163 -22.13 -0.18 -12.80
N THR A 164 -23.42 -0.42 -13.05
CA THR A 164 -24.20 -1.36 -12.22
C THR A 164 -23.64 -2.78 -12.40
N ILE A 165 -23.82 -3.64 -11.40
CA ILE A 165 -23.45 -5.07 -11.53
C ILE A 165 -24.15 -5.68 -12.77
N GLU A 166 -25.37 -5.24 -13.06
CA GLU A 166 -26.14 -5.58 -14.27
C GLU A 166 -25.47 -5.12 -15.57
N GLU A 167 -24.76 -3.98 -15.59
CA GLU A 167 -23.99 -3.54 -16.75
C GLU A 167 -22.67 -4.31 -16.88
N LEU A 168 -22.02 -4.71 -15.78
CA LEU A 168 -20.80 -5.53 -15.81
C LEU A 168 -21.07 -6.97 -16.29
N GLU A 169 -22.19 -7.56 -15.88
CA GLU A 169 -22.61 -8.89 -16.33
C GLU A 169 -23.03 -8.87 -17.81
N ASN A 170 -23.67 -7.80 -18.29
CA ASN A 170 -24.06 -7.66 -19.70
C ASN A 170 -22.89 -7.25 -20.63
N ASN A 171 -21.82 -6.64 -20.10
CA ASN A 171 -20.62 -6.26 -20.87
C ASN A 171 -19.46 -7.27 -20.72
N SER A 172 -19.75 -8.55 -20.51
CA SER A 172 -18.76 -9.64 -20.40
C SER A 172 -18.03 -9.94 -21.73
N LYS A 173 -17.53 -8.91 -22.43
CA LYS A 173 -16.44 -9.07 -23.38
C LYS A 173 -15.14 -9.10 -22.57
N PRO A 174 -14.29 -10.12 -22.75
CA PRO A 174 -12.98 -10.12 -22.11
C PRO A 174 -12.26 -8.82 -22.46
N PRO A 175 -11.58 -8.17 -21.51
CA PRO A 175 -10.85 -6.94 -21.79
C PRO A 175 -9.91 -7.17 -22.97
N PRO A 176 -9.78 -6.20 -23.90
CA PRO A 176 -8.92 -6.37 -25.06
C PRO A 176 -7.52 -6.72 -24.58
N HIS A 177 -6.96 -7.80 -25.14
CA HIS A 177 -5.64 -8.30 -24.76
C HIS A 177 -4.62 -7.18 -24.96
N LYS A 178 -4.23 -6.52 -23.88
CA LYS A 178 -3.24 -5.44 -23.94
C LYS A 178 -1.92 -6.11 -24.33
N ARG A 179 -1.42 -5.87 -25.55
CA ARG A 179 -0.10 -6.37 -25.95
C ARG A 179 0.90 -5.89 -24.91
N ARG A 180 1.49 -6.82 -24.16
CA ARG A 180 2.57 -6.52 -23.22
C ARG A 180 3.68 -5.85 -24.01
N ARG A 181 3.96 -4.57 -23.76
CA ARG A 181 5.22 -3.95 -24.17
C ARG A 181 6.28 -4.49 -23.22
N ILE A 182 6.94 -5.57 -23.63
CA ILE A 182 8.07 -6.16 -22.92
C ILE A 182 9.29 -5.30 -23.24
N HIS A 183 9.79 -4.56 -22.25
CA HIS A 183 11.15 -4.03 -22.26
C HIS A 183 11.80 -4.45 -20.95
N GLY A 184 12.64 -5.50 -20.98
CA GLY A 184 13.31 -6.04 -19.80
C GLY A 184 13.37 -7.58 -19.76
N TYR A 185 14.10 -8.10 -18.77
CA TYR A 185 14.37 -9.53 -18.57
C TYR A 185 13.08 -10.31 -18.28
N ARG A 186 12.86 -11.38 -19.04
CA ARG A 186 11.70 -12.29 -18.93
C ARG A 186 11.86 -13.18 -17.70
N GLU A 187 11.22 -12.83 -16.60
CA GLU A 187 10.85 -13.79 -15.57
C GLU A 187 9.38 -13.59 -15.22
N ASP A 188 8.51 -14.23 -15.99
CA ASP A 188 7.15 -14.49 -15.56
C ASP A 188 7.10 -15.97 -15.16
N PRO A 189 7.02 -16.32 -13.87
CA PRO A 189 7.13 -17.71 -13.40
C PRO A 189 5.89 -18.56 -13.72
N TYR A 190 4.87 -17.97 -14.35
CA TYR A 190 3.61 -18.64 -14.67
C TYR A 190 3.54 -18.99 -16.16
N VAL A 191 3.47 -20.29 -16.45
CA VAL A 191 3.11 -20.83 -17.77
C VAL A 191 1.65 -21.22 -17.70
N PHE A 192 0.80 -20.57 -18.50
CA PHE A 192 -0.61 -20.91 -18.62
C PHE A 192 -0.76 -21.96 -19.72
N PHE A 193 -1.21 -23.16 -19.34
CA PHE A 193 -1.50 -24.24 -20.29
C PHE A 193 -2.88 -24.05 -20.92
N ASN A 194 -3.01 -24.33 -22.21
CA ASN A 194 -4.32 -24.45 -22.83
C ASN A 194 -4.94 -25.83 -22.52
N SER A 195 -6.26 -25.93 -22.55
CA SER A 195 -7.01 -27.19 -22.29
C SER A 195 -6.61 -28.36 -23.20
N ASP A 196 -6.01 -28.02 -24.33
CA ASP A 196 -5.73 -28.90 -25.46
C ASP A 196 -4.30 -29.44 -25.38
N GLU A 197 -3.47 -28.88 -24.49
CA GLU A 197 -2.08 -29.28 -24.32
C GLU A 197 -1.98 -30.60 -23.57
N GLU A 198 -1.13 -31.49 -24.09
CA GLU A 198 -0.98 -32.85 -23.58
C GLU A 198 -0.52 -32.90 -22.11
N ILE A 199 0.28 -31.91 -21.70
CA ILE A 199 0.72 -31.69 -20.31
C ILE A 199 -0.45 -31.34 -19.39
N TRP A 200 -1.50 -30.67 -19.88
CA TRP A 200 -2.67 -30.36 -19.06
C TRP A 200 -3.43 -31.63 -18.64
N LYS A 201 -3.46 -32.64 -19.52
CA LYS A 201 -4.10 -33.93 -19.24
C LYS A 201 -3.38 -34.74 -18.16
N SER A 202 -2.07 -34.58 -18.00
CA SER A 202 -1.30 -35.30 -16.96
C SER A 202 -1.35 -34.62 -15.59
N ILE A 203 -1.64 -33.32 -15.53
CA ILE A 203 -1.73 -32.53 -14.28
C ILE A 203 -3.15 -32.57 -13.68
N LYS A 204 -4.18 -32.72 -14.53
CA LYS A 204 -5.59 -32.80 -14.13
C LYS A 204 -5.93 -34.19 -13.55
N ALA A 205 -5.38 -34.49 -12.37
CA ALA A 205 -5.76 -35.67 -11.57
C ALA A 205 -7.20 -35.54 -11.04
#